data_AF-A0A7G4RIM3-F1
#
_entry.id   AF-A0A7G4RIM3-F1
#
_cell.length_a   1.000
_cell.length_b   1.000
_cell.length_c   1.000
_cell.angle_alpha   90.00
_cell.angle_beta   90.00
_cell.angle_gamma   90.00
#
_symmetry.space_group_name_H-M   'P 1'
#
loop_
_entity.id
_entity.type
_entity.pdbx_description
1 polymer ?
#
loop_
_entity_poly.entity_id
_entity_poly.type
_entity_poly.pdbx_seq_one_letter_code
_entity_poly.pdbx_strand_id
1 'polypeptide(L)'
;MILLIDSGGVRLHEANAGELAISEIIRALFEARHHGITTIGVVCGRNGAFGGMGIISACLDYLVINEVGRIGVSGPEVIQAVAGIKAFNSQDRALVWRVYGGKTRYLQDIAQSYVGSNVVAIRSELIAGLDKCTPLDLNSIKQKHNLLKKRVQETQGYQEEGAYLNKVAPKYAATLFDMNEEEFLNAAKSIKS
;
A
#
# COMPACT_ATOMS: atom_id res chain seq x y z
N MET A 1 1.26 10.40 15.34
CA MET A 1 2.46 10.56 14.48
C MET A 1 2.02 10.51 13.02
N ILE A 2 2.45 11.45 12.18
CA ILE A 2 2.12 11.47 10.75
C ILE A 2 3.41 11.33 9.94
N LEU A 3 3.46 10.36 9.04
CA LEU A 3 4.56 10.13 8.12
C LEU A 3 4.15 10.52 6.70
N LEU A 4 4.85 11.48 6.10
CA LEU A 4 4.73 11.80 4.68
C LEU A 4 5.77 10.99 3.92
N ILE A 5 5.33 9.98 3.16
CA ILE A 5 6.21 8.97 2.60
C ILE A 5 6.37 9.20 1.10
N ASP A 6 7.60 9.51 0.69
CA ASP A 6 8.01 9.59 -0.70
C ASP A 6 9.46 9.10 -0.85
N SER A 7 9.65 7.78 -0.81
CA SER A 7 10.96 7.12 -0.77
C SER A 7 11.03 5.88 -1.65
N GLY A 8 12.09 5.79 -2.45
CA GLY A 8 12.46 4.62 -3.22
C GLY A 8 13.18 3.52 -2.43
N GLY A 9 13.48 3.76 -1.14
CA GLY A 9 14.23 2.84 -0.28
C GLY A 9 15.57 3.40 0.19
N VAL A 10 16.46 2.51 0.61
CA VAL A 10 17.78 2.87 1.16
C VAL A 10 18.75 3.19 0.03
N ARG A 11 19.62 4.18 0.23
CA ARG A 11 20.71 4.51 -0.69
C ARG A 11 21.76 3.40 -0.67
N LEU A 12 22.15 2.90 -1.84
CA LEU A 12 23.06 1.75 -1.96
C LEU A 12 24.42 1.94 -1.24
N HIS A 13 24.94 3.17 -1.19
CA HIS A 13 26.23 3.48 -0.52
C HIS A 13 26.13 3.49 1.02
N GLU A 14 24.93 3.43 1.58
CA GLU A 14 24.66 3.44 3.03
C GLU A 14 23.77 2.26 3.43
N ALA A 15 23.76 1.17 2.66
CA ALA A 15 22.81 0.06 2.80
C ALA A 15 22.67 -0.43 4.26
N ASN A 16 23.79 -0.77 4.92
CA ASN A 16 23.79 -1.28 6.29
C ASN A 16 23.24 -0.27 7.31
N ALA A 17 23.64 1.01 7.19
CA ALA A 17 23.18 2.06 8.09
C ALA A 17 21.69 2.37 7.88
N GLY A 18 21.24 2.33 6.62
CA GLY A 18 19.84 2.50 6.27
C GLY A 18 18.98 1.34 6.79
N GLU A 19 19.42 0.09 6.69
CA GLU A 19 18.69 -1.06 7.23
C GLU A 19 18.53 -1.00 8.75
N LEU A 20 19.59 -0.57 9.46
CA LEU A 20 19.50 -0.31 10.90
C LEU A 20 18.50 0.81 11.21
N ALA A 21 18.52 1.91 10.43
CA ALA A 21 17.58 3.01 10.60
C ALA A 21 16.12 2.56 10.36
N ILE A 22 15.85 1.70 9.38
CA ILE A 22 14.52 1.12 9.16
C ILE A 22 14.06 0.31 10.37
N SER A 23 14.95 -0.50 10.96
CA SER A 23 14.65 -1.28 12.15
C SER A 23 14.31 -0.39 13.36
N GLU A 24 15.08 0.68 13.56
CA GLU A 24 14.82 1.67 14.62
C GLU A 24 13.51 2.45 14.40
N ILE A 25 13.16 2.79 13.16
CA ILE A 25 11.87 3.43 12.85
C ILE A 25 10.71 2.47 13.18
N ILE A 26 10.81 1.19 12.82
CA ILE A 26 9.77 0.20 13.14
C ILE A 26 9.62 0.06 14.66
N ARG A 27 10.74 -0.01 15.39
CA ARG A 27 10.74 -0.08 16.86
C ARG A 27 10.06 1.14 17.47
N ALA A 28 10.46 2.36 17.07
CA ALA A 28 9.88 3.61 17.56
C ALA A 28 8.39 3.75 17.21
N LEU A 29 7.99 3.28 16.03
CA LEU A 29 6.59 3.26 15.61
C LEU A 29 5.76 2.36 16.52
N PHE A 30 6.21 1.14 16.80
CA PHE A 30 5.49 0.25 17.71
C PHE A 30 5.49 0.75 19.15
N GLU A 31 6.56 1.39 19.60
CA GLU A 31 6.60 2.06 20.90
C GLU A 31 5.56 3.19 20.98
N ALA A 32 5.43 4.02 19.95
CA ALA A 32 4.41 5.06 19.88
C ALA A 32 2.98 4.47 19.92
N ARG A 33 2.73 3.42 19.13
CA ARG A 33 1.43 2.72 19.11
C ARG A 33 1.11 2.08 20.46
N HIS A 34 2.10 1.51 21.13
CA HIS A 34 1.94 0.97 22.48
C HIS A 34 1.47 2.02 23.49
N HIS A 35 1.92 3.26 23.33
CA HIS A 35 1.48 4.41 24.14
C HIS A 35 0.17 5.06 23.65
N GLY A 36 -0.57 4.40 22.74
CA GLY A 36 -1.85 4.88 22.23
C GLY A 36 -1.75 6.02 21.21
N ILE A 37 -0.57 6.29 20.67
CA ILE A 37 -0.39 7.32 19.63
C ILE A 37 -0.81 6.72 18.29
N THR A 38 -1.87 7.25 17.68
CA THR A 38 -2.26 6.88 16.32
C THR A 38 -1.15 7.22 15.32
N THR A 39 -0.80 6.24 14.48
CA THR A 39 0.24 6.37 13.46
C THR A 39 -0.38 6.38 12.07
N ILE A 40 -0.17 7.48 11.33
CA ILE A 40 -0.81 7.71 10.03
C ILE A 40 0.28 7.90 8.97
N GLY A 41 0.11 7.30 7.80
CA GLY A 41 0.98 7.52 6.65
C GLY A 41 0.25 8.12 5.46
N VAL A 42 0.96 8.93 4.68
CA VAL A 42 0.48 9.50 3.42
C VAL A 42 1.43 9.09 2.31
N VAL A 43 0.93 8.35 1.32
CA VAL A 43 1.69 7.92 0.13
C VAL A 43 1.07 8.56 -1.10
N CYS A 44 1.27 9.87 -1.26
CA CYS A 44 0.72 10.64 -2.37
C CYS A 44 1.81 11.24 -3.29
N GLY A 45 3.07 10.87 -3.04
CA GLY A 45 4.25 11.31 -3.78
C GLY A 45 4.58 10.42 -4.98
N ARG A 46 5.40 10.96 -5.89
CA ARG A 46 5.76 10.27 -7.13
C ARG A 46 6.69 9.09 -6.90
N ASN A 47 7.56 9.11 -5.90
CA ASN A 47 8.44 7.98 -5.60
C ASN A 47 7.66 6.85 -4.92
N GLY A 48 6.67 7.19 -4.09
CA GLY A 48 5.85 6.23 -3.36
C GLY A 48 6.55 5.71 -2.09
N ALA A 49 6.27 4.47 -1.70
CA ALA A 49 6.86 3.81 -0.54
C ALA A 49 7.46 2.45 -0.94
N PHE A 50 8.76 2.44 -1.24
CA PHE A 50 9.51 1.24 -1.60
C PHE A 50 10.56 0.86 -0.55
N GLY A 51 11.06 -0.37 -0.61
CA GLY A 51 12.07 -0.89 0.31
C GLY A 51 11.58 -0.91 1.76
N GLY A 52 12.43 -0.48 2.68
CA GLY A 52 12.10 -0.39 4.09
C GLY A 52 10.91 0.52 4.40
N MET A 53 10.70 1.59 3.63
CA MET A 53 9.51 2.44 3.80
C MET A 53 8.22 1.75 3.36
N GLY A 54 8.29 0.85 2.38
CA GLY A 54 7.18 -0.04 2.03
C GLY A 54 6.80 -0.95 3.20
N ILE A 55 7.79 -1.49 3.92
CA ILE A 55 7.57 -2.29 5.13
C ILE A 55 6.99 -1.45 6.27
N ILE A 56 7.58 -0.28 6.56
CA ILE A 56 7.10 0.65 7.59
C ILE A 56 5.65 1.05 7.33
N SER A 57 5.26 1.28 6.06
CA SER A 57 3.89 1.66 5.73
C SER A 57 2.85 0.63 6.16
N ALA A 58 3.20 -0.66 6.18
CA ALA A 58 2.33 -1.76 6.60
C ALA A 58 2.21 -1.90 8.13
N CYS A 59 3.05 -1.19 8.89
CA CYS A 59 3.07 -1.16 10.35
C CYS A 59 2.19 -0.03 10.93
N LEU A 60 1.75 0.92 10.12
CA LEU A 60 0.93 2.06 10.52
C LEU A 60 -0.52 1.65 10.82
N ASP A 61 -1.23 2.46 11.61
CA ASP A 61 -2.66 2.26 11.90
C ASP A 61 -3.54 2.62 10.70
N TYR A 62 -3.18 3.70 10.01
CA TYR A 62 -3.97 4.25 8.93
C TYR A 62 -3.09 4.76 7.79
N LEU A 63 -3.46 4.45 6.57
CA LEU A 63 -2.72 4.84 5.38
C LEU A 63 -3.62 5.49 4.34
N VAL A 64 -3.26 6.72 3.98
CA VAL A 64 -3.89 7.52 2.92
C VAL A 64 -3.04 7.40 1.66
N ILE A 65 -3.66 7.05 0.54
CA ILE A 65 -3.01 6.92 -0.77
C ILE A 65 -3.85 7.60 -1.85
N ASN A 66 -3.23 7.97 -2.97
CA ASN A 66 -3.92 8.49 -4.15
C ASN A 66 -3.50 7.73 -5.42
N GLU A 67 -4.00 8.18 -6.57
CA GLU A 67 -3.70 7.60 -7.89
C GLU A 67 -2.19 7.51 -8.17
N VAL A 68 -1.39 8.46 -7.69
CA VAL A 68 0.06 8.52 -7.96
C VAL A 68 0.84 7.58 -7.05
N GLY A 69 0.32 7.35 -5.85
CA GLY A 69 0.95 6.55 -4.82
C GLY A 69 1.19 5.10 -5.24
N ARG A 70 2.35 4.58 -4.84
CA ARG A 70 2.74 3.19 -5.05
C ARG A 70 3.41 2.66 -3.79
N ILE A 71 3.10 1.43 -3.41
CA ILE A 71 3.69 0.80 -2.22
C ILE A 71 4.20 -0.58 -2.58
N GLY A 72 5.45 -0.90 -2.28
CA GLY A 72 6.04 -2.23 -2.51
C GLY A 72 7.29 -2.46 -1.67
N VAL A 73 7.76 -3.71 -1.60
CA VAL A 73 9.07 -4.00 -0.97
C VAL A 73 10.17 -3.80 -2.00
N SER A 74 10.10 -4.51 -3.13
CA SER A 74 11.03 -4.34 -4.24
C SER A 74 10.43 -3.42 -5.31
N GLY A 75 11.25 -2.53 -5.87
CA GLY A 75 10.84 -1.70 -6.99
C GLY A 75 10.73 -2.48 -8.31
N PRO A 76 9.95 -2.00 -9.30
CA PRO A 76 9.80 -2.67 -10.61
C PRO A 76 11.13 -2.97 -11.31
N GLU A 77 12.05 -2.00 -11.32
CA GLU A 77 13.36 -2.14 -11.96
C GLU A 77 14.24 -3.19 -11.27
N VAL A 78 14.15 -3.29 -9.95
CA VAL A 78 14.88 -4.29 -9.15
C VAL A 78 14.37 -5.70 -9.47
N ILE A 79 13.05 -5.89 -9.51
CA ILE A 79 12.46 -7.19 -9.87
C ILE A 79 12.83 -7.56 -11.30
N GLN A 80 12.74 -6.63 -12.25
CA GLN A 80 13.13 -6.88 -13.64
C GLN A 80 14.61 -7.28 -13.76
N ALA A 81 15.50 -6.59 -13.04
CA ALA A 81 16.93 -6.88 -13.09
C ALA A 81 17.28 -8.28 -12.53
N VAL A 82 16.56 -8.73 -11.50
CA VAL A 82 16.82 -10.01 -10.83
C VAL A 82 16.10 -11.18 -11.51
N ALA A 83 14.83 -11.00 -11.87
CA ALA A 83 13.95 -12.06 -12.37
C ALA A 83 13.67 -11.99 -13.89
N GLY A 84 14.12 -10.93 -14.56
CA GLY A 84 13.97 -10.71 -16.00
C GLY A 84 12.67 -10.01 -16.39
N ILE A 85 12.66 -9.45 -17.61
CA ILE A 85 11.54 -8.68 -18.18
C ILE A 85 10.23 -9.48 -18.29
N LYS A 86 10.32 -10.81 -18.46
CA LYS A 86 9.14 -11.69 -18.51
C LYS A 86 8.45 -11.81 -17.16
N ALA A 87 9.20 -11.72 -16.06
CA ALA A 87 8.64 -11.75 -14.71
C ALA A 87 8.00 -10.41 -14.36
N PHE A 88 8.66 -9.31 -14.71
CA PHE A 88 8.14 -7.97 -14.49
C PHE A 88 8.74 -6.98 -15.49
N ASN A 89 7.93 -6.37 -16.36
CA ASN A 89 8.36 -5.29 -17.24
C ASN A 89 8.22 -3.95 -16.51
N SER A 90 9.34 -3.36 -16.07
CA SER A 90 9.35 -2.10 -15.31
C SER A 90 8.90 -0.89 -16.13
N GLN A 91 8.94 -0.99 -17.47
CA GLN A 91 8.49 0.05 -18.39
C GLN A 91 6.99 -0.03 -18.70
N ASP A 92 6.33 -1.15 -18.39
CA ASP A 92 4.87 -1.26 -18.48
C ASP A 92 4.23 -0.54 -17.29
N ARG A 93 3.89 0.73 -17.51
CA ARG A 93 3.26 1.59 -16.49
C ARG A 93 1.94 1.04 -16.00
N ALA A 94 1.14 0.42 -16.88
CA ALA A 94 -0.14 -0.13 -16.49
C ALA A 94 0.05 -1.33 -15.55
N LEU A 95 0.96 -2.25 -15.88
CA LEU A 95 1.35 -3.35 -15.00
C LEU A 95 1.86 -2.85 -13.64
N VAL A 96 2.75 -1.86 -13.63
CA VAL A 96 3.28 -1.27 -12.39
C VAL A 96 2.15 -0.77 -11.49
N TRP A 97 1.13 -0.10 -12.05
CA TRP A 97 0.00 0.40 -11.27
C TRP A 97 -0.94 -0.70 -10.80
N ARG A 98 -1.21 -1.72 -11.63
CA ARG A 98 -2.03 -2.85 -11.21
C ARG A 98 -1.37 -3.69 -10.11
N VAL A 99 -0.04 -3.65 -9.97
CA VAL A 99 0.68 -4.35 -8.88
C VAL A 99 0.89 -3.48 -7.64
N TYR A 100 1.26 -2.21 -7.81
CA TYR A 100 1.73 -1.35 -6.71
C TYR A 100 0.82 -0.17 -6.38
N GLY A 101 -0.07 0.23 -7.30
CA GLY A 101 -0.76 1.51 -7.30
C GLY A 101 -1.81 1.67 -6.20
N GLY A 102 -2.21 2.91 -5.95
CA GLY A 102 -3.15 3.27 -4.89
C GLY A 102 -4.47 2.52 -4.93
N LYS A 103 -5.08 2.37 -6.11
CA LYS A 103 -6.32 1.60 -6.30
C LYS A 103 -6.14 0.15 -5.87
N THR A 104 -5.07 -0.52 -6.32
CA THR A 104 -4.71 -1.88 -5.90
C THR A 104 -4.55 -1.96 -4.38
N ARG A 105 -3.79 -1.04 -3.78
CA ARG A 105 -3.53 -1.05 -2.33
C ARG A 105 -4.78 -0.78 -1.51
N TYR A 106 -5.70 0.03 -2.01
CA TYR A 106 -7.00 0.27 -1.39
C TYR A 106 -7.93 -0.95 -1.47
N LEU A 107 -8.01 -1.61 -2.63
CA LEU A 107 -8.78 -2.85 -2.80
C LEU A 107 -8.27 -3.96 -1.87
N GLN A 108 -6.96 -4.01 -1.66
CA GLN A 108 -6.29 -4.97 -0.79
C GLN A 108 -6.31 -4.58 0.71
N ASP A 109 -7.03 -3.55 1.14
CA ASP A 109 -6.98 -3.01 2.52
C ASP A 109 -5.56 -2.74 3.07
N ILE A 110 -4.58 -2.54 2.18
CA ILE A 110 -3.24 -2.09 2.58
C ILE A 110 -3.32 -0.60 2.88
N ALA A 111 -4.02 0.15 2.02
CA ALA A 111 -4.43 1.51 2.29
C ALA A 111 -5.90 1.55 2.73
N GLN A 112 -6.18 2.34 3.76
CA GLN A 112 -7.53 2.48 4.33
C GLN A 112 -8.30 3.64 3.73
N SER A 113 -7.60 4.62 3.13
CA SER A 113 -8.21 5.74 2.42
C SER A 113 -7.60 5.93 1.04
N TYR A 114 -8.48 6.11 0.06
CA TYR A 114 -8.11 6.51 -1.29
C TYR A 114 -8.69 7.89 -1.56
N VAL A 115 -7.83 8.84 -1.92
CA VAL A 115 -8.22 10.24 -2.15
C VAL A 115 -7.72 10.77 -3.47
N GLY A 116 -8.37 11.83 -3.94
CA GLY A 116 -7.90 12.67 -5.03
C GLY A 116 -6.60 13.41 -4.69
N SER A 117 -6.08 14.13 -5.68
CA SER A 117 -4.80 14.84 -5.59
C SER A 117 -4.86 16.19 -4.83
N ASN A 118 -6.03 16.58 -4.32
CA ASN A 118 -6.21 17.85 -3.60
C ASN A 118 -5.68 17.75 -2.16
N VAL A 119 -4.84 18.72 -1.75
CA VAL A 119 -4.34 18.85 -0.38
C VAL A 119 -5.45 18.95 0.67
N VAL A 120 -6.59 19.55 0.32
CA VAL A 120 -7.76 19.66 1.22
C VAL A 120 -8.35 18.29 1.51
N ALA A 121 -8.42 17.41 0.51
CA ALA A 121 -8.90 16.04 0.68
C ALA A 121 -7.94 15.24 1.57
N ILE A 122 -6.64 15.29 1.29
CA ILE A 122 -5.59 14.64 2.10
C ILE A 122 -5.66 15.11 3.56
N ARG A 123 -5.78 16.42 3.80
CA ARG A 123 -5.90 16.98 5.15
C ARG A 123 -7.15 16.47 5.87
N SER A 124 -8.26 16.37 5.16
CA SER A 124 -9.53 15.89 5.75
C SER A 124 -9.40 14.43 6.21
N GLU A 125 -8.79 13.58 5.39
CA GLU A 125 -8.51 12.19 5.76
C GLU A 125 -7.49 12.05 6.88
N LEU A 126 -6.48 12.91 6.93
CA LEU A 126 -5.53 12.94 8.04
C LEU A 126 -6.22 13.23 9.37
N ILE A 127 -7.14 14.20 9.38
CA ILE A 127 -7.93 14.54 10.57
C ILE A 127 -8.85 13.36 10.95
N ALA A 128 -9.58 12.80 9.98
CA ALA A 128 -10.45 11.64 10.21
C ALA A 128 -9.67 10.39 10.68
N GLY A 129 -8.41 10.29 10.26
CA GLY A 129 -7.49 9.23 10.62
C GLY A 129 -6.99 9.28 12.06
N LEU A 130 -7.08 10.43 12.76
CA LEU A 130 -6.59 10.58 14.14
C LEU A 130 -7.27 9.60 15.11
N ASP A 131 -8.54 9.29 14.87
CA ASP A 131 -9.36 8.38 15.68
C ASP A 131 -9.32 6.92 15.19
N LYS A 132 -8.45 6.58 14.21
CA LYS A 132 -8.37 5.25 13.60
C LYS A 132 -7.28 4.37 14.22
N CYS A 133 -6.98 4.56 15.50
CA CYS A 133 -6.04 3.70 16.22
C CYS A 133 -6.46 2.23 16.11
N THR A 134 -5.51 1.34 15.79
CA THR A 134 -5.77 -0.09 15.70
C THR A 134 -5.06 -0.83 16.84
N PRO A 135 -5.78 -1.66 17.62
CA PRO A 135 -5.16 -2.44 18.68
C PRO A 135 -4.07 -3.35 18.13
N LEU A 136 -2.94 -3.42 18.84
CA LEU A 136 -1.82 -4.30 18.51
C LEU A 136 -1.81 -5.46 19.50
N ASP A 137 -2.86 -6.28 19.45
CA ASP A 137 -3.11 -7.41 20.34
C ASP A 137 -3.19 -8.74 19.58
N LEU A 138 -3.29 -9.85 20.31
CA LEU A 138 -3.31 -11.18 19.69
C LEU A 138 -4.50 -11.37 18.74
N ASN A 139 -5.66 -10.79 19.04
CA ASN A 139 -6.86 -10.95 18.22
C ASN A 139 -6.71 -10.20 16.90
N SER A 140 -6.24 -8.95 16.93
CA SER A 140 -6.03 -8.14 15.73
C SER A 140 -4.95 -8.77 14.83
N ILE A 141 -3.87 -9.31 15.41
CA ILE A 141 -2.82 -10.01 14.67
C ILE A 141 -3.36 -11.31 14.04
N LYS A 142 -4.16 -12.10 14.75
CA LYS A 142 -4.81 -13.30 14.19
C LYS A 142 -5.76 -12.96 13.05
N GLN A 143 -6.54 -11.90 13.18
CA GLN A 143 -7.43 -11.42 12.11
C GLN A 143 -6.63 -11.03 10.86
N LYS A 144 -5.57 -10.24 11.01
CA LYS A 144 -4.68 -9.85 9.90
C LYS A 144 -3.99 -11.07 9.27
N HIS A 145 -3.54 -12.03 10.08
CA HIS A 145 -2.94 -13.27 9.57
C HIS A 145 -3.94 -14.09 8.74
N ASN A 146 -5.16 -14.28 9.23
CA ASN A 146 -6.21 -15.02 8.51
C ASN A 146 -6.57 -14.33 7.19
N LEU A 147 -6.67 -13.00 7.20
CA LEU A 147 -6.92 -12.20 6.00
C LEU A 147 -5.81 -12.40 4.96
N LEU A 148 -4.55 -12.31 5.36
CA LEU A 148 -3.41 -12.52 4.45
C LEU A 148 -3.34 -13.97 3.94
N LYS A 149 -3.62 -14.96 4.79
CA LYS A 149 -3.67 -16.37 4.41
C LYS A 149 -4.75 -16.63 3.34
N LYS A 150 -5.97 -16.09 3.55
CA LYS A 150 -7.07 -16.17 2.59
C LYS A 150 -6.65 -15.57 1.24
N ARG A 151 -6.05 -14.38 1.24
CA ARG A 151 -5.57 -13.73 0.01
C ARG A 151 -4.57 -14.58 -0.75
N VAL A 152 -3.54 -15.10 -0.08
CA VAL A 152 -2.53 -15.96 -0.71
C VAL A 152 -3.18 -17.16 -1.41
N GLN A 153 -4.22 -17.75 -0.82
CA GLN A 153 -4.96 -18.87 -1.41
C GLN A 153 -5.81 -18.41 -2.61
N GLU A 154 -6.54 -17.31 -2.50
CA GLU A 154 -7.48 -16.85 -3.53
C GLU A 154 -6.79 -16.27 -4.77
N THR A 155 -5.63 -15.62 -4.58
CA THR A 155 -4.82 -15.01 -5.64
C THR A 155 -3.80 -15.97 -6.25
N GLN A 156 -3.78 -17.23 -5.84
CA GLN A 156 -2.87 -18.23 -6.41
C GLN A 156 -3.08 -18.32 -7.93
N GLY A 157 -2.00 -18.19 -8.69
CA GLY A 157 -2.01 -18.22 -10.16
C GLY A 157 -2.25 -16.86 -10.83
N TYR A 158 -2.55 -15.81 -10.07
CA TYR A 158 -2.67 -14.44 -10.57
C TYR A 158 -1.39 -13.67 -10.31
N GLN A 159 -0.92 -12.93 -11.33
CA GLN A 159 0.32 -12.15 -11.24
C GLN A 159 0.07 -10.70 -10.78
N GLU A 160 -1.14 -10.19 -11.00
CA GLU A 160 -1.49 -8.79 -10.75
C GLU A 160 -3.01 -8.62 -10.52
N GLU A 161 -3.39 -7.46 -9.97
CA GLU A 161 -4.74 -7.21 -9.49
C GLU A 161 -5.79 -7.22 -10.61
N GLY A 162 -5.48 -6.77 -11.82
CA GLY A 162 -6.40 -6.81 -12.96
C GLY A 162 -6.80 -8.24 -13.34
N ALA A 163 -5.84 -9.16 -13.44
CA ALA A 163 -6.09 -10.56 -13.68
C ALA A 163 -6.93 -11.19 -12.56
N TYR A 164 -6.66 -10.82 -11.30
CA TYR A 164 -7.47 -11.28 -10.18
C TYR A 164 -8.90 -10.73 -10.23
N LEU A 165 -9.07 -9.45 -10.57
CA LEU A 165 -10.38 -8.80 -10.76
C LEU A 165 -11.22 -9.49 -11.83
N ASN A 166 -10.62 -10.06 -12.88
CA ASN A 166 -11.38 -10.84 -13.87
C ASN A 166 -12.10 -12.06 -13.24
N LYS A 167 -11.57 -12.61 -12.14
CA LYS A 167 -12.21 -13.71 -11.40
C LYS A 167 -13.26 -13.19 -10.42
N VAL A 168 -12.92 -12.19 -9.61
CA VAL A 168 -13.77 -11.79 -8.47
C VAL A 168 -14.78 -10.71 -8.81
N ALA A 169 -14.51 -9.89 -9.82
CA ALA A 169 -15.30 -8.73 -10.18
C ALA A 169 -15.20 -8.42 -11.69
N PRO A 170 -15.57 -9.37 -12.57
CA PRO A 170 -15.35 -9.27 -14.03
C PRO A 170 -15.98 -8.02 -14.65
N LYS A 171 -17.09 -7.52 -14.08
CA LYS A 171 -17.74 -6.27 -14.50
C LYS A 171 -16.81 -5.05 -14.46
N TYR A 172 -15.87 -5.02 -13.52
CA TYR A 172 -14.98 -3.88 -13.28
C TYR A 172 -13.57 -4.10 -13.81
N ALA A 173 -13.18 -5.34 -14.09
CA ALA A 173 -11.79 -5.71 -14.41
C ALA A 173 -11.19 -4.91 -15.58
N ALA A 174 -11.99 -4.56 -16.58
CA ALA A 174 -11.53 -3.85 -17.77
C ALA A 174 -11.37 -2.33 -17.58
N THR A 175 -12.07 -1.71 -16.62
CA THR A 175 -12.19 -0.24 -16.52
C THR A 175 -11.74 0.32 -15.18
N LEU A 176 -11.62 -0.51 -14.14
CA LEU A 176 -11.38 -0.07 -12.76
C LEU A 176 -10.16 0.84 -12.61
N PHE A 177 -9.07 0.54 -13.33
CA PHE A 177 -7.84 1.32 -13.23
C PHE A 177 -7.91 2.67 -13.94
N ASP A 178 -8.84 2.85 -14.87
CA ASP A 178 -9.06 4.11 -15.60
C ASP A 178 -10.18 4.98 -15.00
N MET A 179 -10.95 4.44 -14.04
CA MET A 179 -12.01 5.16 -13.35
C MET A 179 -11.47 6.40 -12.62
N ASN A 180 -12.29 7.45 -12.59
CA ASN A 180 -12.05 8.57 -11.69
C ASN A 180 -12.26 8.15 -10.22
N GLU A 181 -11.94 9.06 -9.29
CA GLU A 181 -12.03 8.78 -7.84
C GLU A 181 -13.42 8.31 -7.40
N GLU A 182 -14.48 9.00 -7.81
CA GLU A 182 -15.85 8.70 -7.39
C GLU A 182 -16.32 7.35 -7.95
N GLU A 183 -16.09 7.12 -9.24
CA GLU A 183 -16.39 5.86 -9.92
C GLU A 183 -15.66 4.69 -9.26
N PHE A 184 -14.36 4.85 -9.00
CA PHE A 184 -13.54 3.83 -8.36
C PHE A 184 -14.03 3.52 -6.94
N LEU A 185 -14.27 4.55 -6.11
CA LEU A 185 -14.73 4.35 -4.73
C LEU A 185 -16.11 3.66 -4.69
N ASN A 186 -16.99 3.96 -5.65
CA ASN A 186 -18.28 3.28 -5.77
C ASN A 186 -18.13 1.82 -6.24
N ALA A 187 -17.25 1.54 -7.19
CA ALA A 187 -16.94 0.17 -7.61
C ALA A 187 -16.31 -0.64 -6.46
N ALA A 188 -15.35 -0.05 -5.74
CA ALA A 188 -14.64 -0.70 -4.64
C ALA A 188 -15.56 -1.15 -3.50
N LYS A 189 -16.64 -0.41 -3.20
CA LYS A 189 -17.66 -0.85 -2.22
C LYS A 189 -18.27 -2.20 -2.57
N SER A 190 -18.46 -2.49 -3.85
CA SER A 190 -19.03 -3.75 -4.35
C SER A 190 -17.99 -4.88 -4.43
N ILE A 191 -16.70 -4.55 -4.48
CA ILE A 191 -15.61 -5.53 -4.59
C ILE A 191 -15.12 -5.97 -3.21
N LYS A 192 -15.08 -5.04 -2.25
CA LYS A 192 -14.58 -5.25 -0.89
C LYS A 192 -15.65 -5.82 0.07
N SER A 193 -16.91 -5.91 -0.35
CA SER A 193 -18.02 -6.49 0.43
C SER A 193 -17.92 -8.00 0.53
#